data_AF-K0S720-F1
#
_entry.id   AF-K0S720-F1
#
_cell.length_a   1.000
_cell.length_b   1.000
_cell.length_c   1.000
_cell.angle_alpha   90.00
_cell.angle_beta   90.00
_cell.angle_gamma   90.00
#
_symmetry.space_group_name_H-M   'P 1'
#
loop_
_entity.id
_entity.type
_entity.pdbx_description
1 polymer ?
#
loop_
_entity_poly.entity_id
_entity_poly.type
_entity_poly.pdbx_seq_one_letter_code
_entity_poly.pdbx_strand_id
1 'polypeptide(L)'
;MHFVLVLSSPCTGFCKPLCELRSRDHTALRSGSTDDLLEKARRLRDEVSQIESSKAERQREEDEREQERLNEEKEALRQKNEQRLRYSAEVPILKDMGEEVLERVDFPPRLKGGRSRIVAIQAPLPLGLVLGQDDALPGLTTVDEVAEEGNGASAGVQVNDIVRAITATQTTMETPTWQLLAGGIGQPKTKRFMYSVDGRPLEEVLAAIGSNRMDPDGRDVWLVLERNDGDSD
;
A
#
# COMPACT_ATOMS: atom_id res chain seq x y z
N MET A 1 -10.99 17.21 6.35
CA MET A 1 -12.45 17.06 6.18
C MET A 1 -12.83 15.67 6.65
N HIS A 2 -13.61 15.58 7.72
CA HIS A 2 -14.18 14.34 8.25
C HIS A 2 -15.70 14.48 8.19
N PHE A 3 -16.34 13.50 7.56
CA PHE A 3 -17.79 13.34 7.50
C PHE A 3 -18.23 12.46 8.68
N VAL A 4 -19.22 12.93 9.42
CA VAL A 4 -19.98 12.10 10.37
C VAL A 4 -21.43 12.05 9.86
N LEU A 5 -21.90 10.83 9.62
CA LEU A 5 -23.27 10.49 9.23
C LEU A 5 -24.20 10.62 10.43
N VAL A 6 -25.35 11.29 10.25
CA VAL A 6 -26.50 11.25 11.15
C VAL A 6 -27.67 10.63 10.37
N LEU A 7 -28.15 9.48 10.83
CA LEU A 7 -29.37 8.85 10.32
C LEU A 7 -30.57 9.36 11.12
N SER A 8 -31.60 9.83 10.41
CA SER A 8 -32.88 10.26 10.94
C SER A 8 -33.98 9.22 10.64
N SER A 9 -34.64 8.75 11.69
CA SER A 9 -36.06 8.31 11.74
C SER A 9 -36.98 9.56 11.58
N PRO A 10 -38.36 9.54 11.58
CA PRO A 10 -39.26 8.48 12.06
C PRO A 10 -40.69 8.36 11.42
N CYS A 11 -41.47 7.40 11.97
CA CYS A 11 -42.92 7.38 12.24
C CYS A 11 -43.97 7.47 11.11
N THR A 12 -44.87 6.47 11.10
CA THR A 12 -46.34 6.54 11.36
C THR A 12 -46.96 5.26 10.77
N GLY A 13 -47.91 4.54 11.35
CA GLY A 13 -48.78 4.71 12.51
C GLY A 13 -50.05 3.91 12.22
N PHE A 14 -50.58 3.15 13.17
CA PHE A 14 -52.02 3.15 13.53
C PHE A 14 -52.29 2.12 14.63
N CYS A 15 -53.06 2.55 15.63
CA CYS A 15 -53.41 1.79 16.82
C CYS A 15 -54.88 2.06 17.16
N LYS A 16 -55.57 1.00 17.60
CA LYS A 16 -56.85 0.89 18.35
C LYS A 16 -58.18 0.85 17.55
N PRO A 17 -59.29 0.44 18.19
CA PRO A 17 -59.58 -0.88 18.82
C PRO A 17 -61.02 -1.36 18.47
N LEU A 18 -61.45 -2.57 18.86
CA LEU A 18 -62.80 -2.80 19.43
C LEU A 18 -63.02 -4.26 19.88
N CYS A 19 -63.66 -4.39 21.05
CA CYS A 19 -64.32 -5.59 21.54
C CYS A 19 -65.41 -6.08 20.60
N GLU A 20 -65.57 -7.39 20.44
CA GLU A 20 -66.89 -8.06 20.50
C GLU A 20 -66.71 -9.58 20.66
N LEU A 21 -66.79 -10.03 21.91
CA LEU A 21 -67.12 -11.42 22.25
C LEU A 21 -68.62 -11.58 22.06
N ARG A 22 -69.05 -12.16 20.94
CA ARG A 22 -70.39 -12.71 20.81
C ARG A 22 -70.35 -14.10 20.19
N SER A 23 -71.15 -14.96 20.81
CA SER A 23 -71.26 -16.40 20.67
C SER A 23 -71.51 -16.92 19.26
N ARG A 24 -70.94 -18.12 19.04
CA ARG A 24 -71.43 -19.25 18.26
C ARG A 24 -71.54 -19.02 16.75
N ASP A 25 -70.66 -19.70 16.02
CA ASP A 25 -71.13 -20.80 15.17
C ASP A 25 -70.23 -22.03 15.37
N HIS A 26 -70.85 -23.11 15.85
CA HIS A 26 -70.33 -24.45 15.71
C HIS A 26 -70.40 -24.82 14.22
N THR A 27 -69.43 -24.35 13.43
CA THR A 27 -69.22 -24.91 12.09
C THR A 27 -68.36 -26.15 12.24
N ALA A 28 -69.08 -27.28 12.34
CA ALA A 28 -68.65 -28.63 12.03
C ALA A 28 -67.13 -28.79 11.84
N LEU A 29 -66.45 -29.21 12.92
CA LEU A 29 -65.31 -30.12 12.82
C LEU A 29 -65.80 -31.31 12.00
N ARG A 30 -65.61 -31.21 10.68
CA ARG A 30 -65.65 -32.35 9.78
C ARG A 30 -64.70 -33.36 10.42
N SER A 31 -65.27 -34.47 10.89
CA SER A 31 -64.53 -35.58 11.47
C SER A 31 -63.60 -36.15 10.39
N GLY A 32 -62.46 -35.52 10.20
CA GLY A 32 -61.31 -36.17 9.62
C GLY A 32 -60.91 -37.28 10.59
N SER A 33 -60.77 -38.49 10.08
CA SER A 33 -60.29 -39.62 10.85
C SER A 33 -58.98 -39.21 11.56
N THR A 34 -58.68 -39.76 12.74
CA THR A 34 -57.34 -39.63 13.34
C THR A 34 -56.24 -40.04 12.35
N ASP A 35 -56.58 -40.91 11.39
CA ASP A 35 -55.72 -41.31 10.28
C ASP A 35 -55.49 -40.18 9.26
N ASP A 36 -56.48 -39.32 8.97
CA ASP A 36 -56.34 -38.18 8.05
C ASP A 36 -55.38 -37.12 8.62
N LEU A 37 -55.38 -36.94 9.95
CA LEU A 37 -54.45 -36.05 10.64
C LEU A 37 -53.04 -36.62 10.67
N LEU A 38 -52.90 -37.93 10.87
CA LEU A 38 -51.62 -38.64 10.78
C LEU A 38 -51.02 -38.60 9.37
N GLU A 39 -51.86 -38.76 8.34
CA GLU A 39 -51.43 -38.69 6.94
C GLU A 39 -51.02 -37.27 6.54
N LYS A 40 -51.76 -36.24 6.98
CA LYS A 40 -51.36 -34.84 6.82
C LYS A 40 -50.06 -34.53 7.56
N ALA A 41 -49.88 -35.06 8.77
CA ALA A 41 -48.64 -34.88 9.52
C ALA A 41 -47.43 -35.56 8.83
N ARG A 42 -47.63 -36.69 8.14
CA ARG A 42 -46.59 -37.31 7.30
C ARG A 42 -46.25 -36.44 6.08
N ARG A 43 -47.27 -35.98 5.34
CA ARG A 43 -47.05 -35.09 4.17
C ARG A 43 -46.32 -33.81 4.52
N LEU A 44 -46.69 -33.18 5.64
CA LEU A 44 -46.01 -31.96 6.12
C LEU A 44 -44.54 -32.22 6.50
N ARG A 45 -44.21 -33.40 7.05
CA ARG A 45 -42.81 -33.76 7.33
C ARG A 45 -42.01 -33.95 6.04
N ASP A 46 -42.60 -34.58 5.03
CA ASP A 46 -41.95 -34.78 3.74
C ASP A 46 -41.73 -33.43 3.02
N GLU A 47 -42.71 -32.52 3.06
CA GLU A 47 -42.59 -31.16 2.53
C GLU A 47 -41.53 -30.33 3.28
N VAL A 48 -41.49 -30.41 4.61
CA VAL A 48 -40.46 -29.73 5.41
C VAL A 48 -39.08 -30.30 5.09
N SER A 49 -38.94 -31.61 4.92
CA SER A 49 -37.67 -32.24 4.56
C SER A 49 -37.16 -31.78 3.19
N GLN A 50 -38.05 -31.61 2.21
CA GLN A 50 -37.70 -31.06 0.87
C GLN A 50 -37.32 -29.57 0.93
N ILE A 51 -37.98 -28.80 1.79
CA ILE A 51 -37.64 -27.39 2.00
C ILE A 51 -36.29 -27.26 2.71
N GLU A 52 -36.01 -28.11 3.69
CA GLU A 52 -34.73 -28.13 4.40
C GLU A 52 -33.58 -28.55 3.48
N SER A 53 -33.77 -29.56 2.64
CA SER A 53 -32.74 -29.97 1.68
C SER A 53 -32.46 -28.89 0.64
N SER A 54 -33.51 -28.27 0.07
CA SER A 54 -33.33 -27.18 -0.90
C SER A 54 -32.73 -25.91 -0.30
N LYS A 55 -33.01 -25.60 0.98
CA LYS A 55 -32.33 -24.52 1.69
C LYS A 55 -30.86 -24.84 1.97
N ALA A 56 -30.57 -26.09 2.36
CA ALA A 56 -29.19 -26.52 2.61
C ALA A 56 -28.34 -26.51 1.34
N GLU A 57 -28.90 -26.88 0.19
CA GLU A 57 -28.23 -26.80 -1.11
C GLU A 57 -27.94 -25.34 -1.50
N ARG A 58 -28.92 -24.44 -1.36
CA ARG A 58 -28.72 -23.00 -1.62
C ARG A 58 -27.66 -22.38 -0.71
N GLN A 59 -27.65 -22.75 0.58
CA GLN A 59 -26.65 -22.27 1.53
C GLN A 59 -25.25 -22.74 1.12
N ARG A 60 -25.09 -24.01 0.72
CA ARG A 60 -23.79 -24.53 0.25
C ARG A 60 -23.31 -23.81 -1.00
N GLU A 61 -24.19 -23.56 -1.97
CA GLU A 61 -23.84 -22.79 -3.17
C GLU A 61 -23.43 -21.34 -2.84
N GLU A 62 -24.10 -20.71 -1.87
CA GLU A 62 -23.76 -19.35 -1.42
C GLU A 62 -22.41 -19.33 -0.70
N ASP A 63 -22.16 -20.28 0.18
CA ASP A 63 -20.91 -20.44 0.92
C ASP A 63 -19.74 -20.72 -0.05
N GLU A 64 -19.94 -21.57 -1.07
CA GLU A 64 -18.96 -21.86 -2.12
C GLU A 64 -18.62 -20.59 -2.92
N ARG A 65 -19.63 -19.83 -3.35
CA ARG A 65 -19.43 -18.55 -4.06
C ARG A 65 -18.76 -17.48 -3.18
N GLU A 66 -19.05 -17.46 -1.89
CA GLU A 66 -18.37 -16.58 -0.96
C GLU A 66 -16.90 -16.97 -0.80
N GLN A 67 -16.62 -18.27 -0.66
CA GLN A 67 -15.27 -18.78 -0.55
C GLN A 67 -14.44 -18.50 -1.82
N GLU A 68 -15.03 -18.63 -3.01
CA GLU A 68 -14.39 -18.27 -4.27
C GLU A 68 -14.04 -16.78 -4.31
N ARG A 69 -14.99 -15.89 -3.98
CA ARG A 69 -14.74 -14.43 -3.92
C ARG A 69 -13.63 -14.08 -2.93
N LEU A 70 -13.63 -14.70 -1.75
CA LEU A 70 -12.59 -14.49 -0.75
C LEU A 70 -11.22 -14.98 -1.21
N ASN A 71 -11.16 -16.06 -2.01
CA ASN A 71 -9.92 -16.55 -2.58
C ASN A 71 -9.40 -15.62 -3.67
N GLU A 72 -10.26 -15.15 -4.58
CA GLU A 72 -9.90 -14.16 -5.59
C GLU A 72 -9.39 -12.85 -4.97
N GLU A 73 -10.05 -12.35 -3.93
CA GLU A 73 -9.62 -11.15 -3.20
C GLU A 73 -8.25 -11.35 -2.54
N LYS A 74 -8.01 -12.51 -1.94
CA LYS A 74 -6.71 -12.84 -1.35
C LYS A 74 -5.61 -12.94 -2.41
N GLU A 75 -5.90 -13.52 -3.57
CA GLU A 75 -4.95 -13.61 -4.69
C GLU A 75 -4.62 -12.22 -5.24
N ALA A 76 -5.62 -11.38 -5.44
CA ALA A 76 -5.43 -10.00 -5.88
C ALA A 76 -4.61 -9.18 -4.86
N LEU A 77 -4.87 -9.37 -3.56
CA LEU A 77 -4.11 -8.70 -2.49
C LEU A 77 -2.65 -9.18 -2.45
N ARG A 78 -2.41 -10.48 -2.67
CA ARG A 78 -1.05 -11.04 -2.79
C ARG A 78 -0.29 -10.42 -3.95
N GLN A 79 -0.89 -10.41 -5.15
CA GLN A 79 -0.28 -9.80 -6.33
C GLN A 79 0.02 -8.31 -6.11
N LYS A 80 -0.90 -7.57 -5.50
CA LYS A 80 -0.70 -6.15 -5.17
C LYS A 80 0.44 -5.95 -4.18
N ASN A 81 0.53 -6.80 -3.16
CA ASN A 81 1.61 -6.74 -2.17
C ASN A 81 2.96 -7.11 -2.78
N GLU A 82 3.02 -8.12 -3.66
CA GLU A 82 4.23 -8.49 -4.39
C GLU A 82 4.70 -7.35 -5.29
N GLN A 83 3.78 -6.72 -6.03
CA GLN A 83 4.11 -5.55 -6.84
C GLN A 83 4.64 -4.39 -5.99
N ARG A 84 4.01 -4.13 -4.84
CA ARG A 84 4.48 -3.10 -3.91
C ARG A 84 5.88 -3.41 -3.38
N LEU A 85 6.13 -4.66 -2.99
CA LEU A 85 7.45 -5.10 -2.51
C LEU A 85 8.53 -4.96 -3.58
N ARG A 86 8.21 -5.26 -4.85
CA ARG A 86 9.12 -5.09 -5.99
C ARG A 86 9.54 -3.64 -6.24
N TYR A 87 8.64 -2.70 -5.97
CA TYR A 87 8.83 -1.27 -6.21
C TYR A 87 9.05 -0.47 -4.92
N SER A 88 9.47 -1.13 -3.84
CA SER A 88 9.78 -0.48 -2.58
C SER A 88 11.18 -0.80 -2.10
N ALA A 89 11.79 0.16 -1.41
CA ALA A 89 13.10 -0.03 -0.78
C ALA A 89 13.14 0.62 0.60
N GLU A 90 13.94 0.02 1.47
CA GLU A 90 14.25 0.57 2.79
C GLU A 90 15.39 1.57 2.67
N VAL A 91 15.13 2.81 3.09
CA VAL A 91 16.05 3.94 2.92
C VAL A 91 16.13 4.78 4.19
N PRO A 92 17.27 5.43 4.46
CA PRO A 92 17.39 6.33 5.60
C PRO A 92 16.60 7.62 5.35
N ILE A 93 15.57 7.87 6.15
CA ILE A 93 14.78 9.11 6.12
C ILE A 93 15.10 9.92 7.37
N LEU A 94 15.46 11.18 7.16
CA LEU A 94 15.60 12.15 8.23
C LEU A 94 14.23 12.57 8.75
N LYS A 95 13.96 12.34 10.04
CA LYS A 95 12.74 12.77 10.71
C LYS A 95 12.85 14.19 11.25
N ASP A 96 11.70 14.77 11.60
CA ASP A 96 11.61 16.13 12.16
C ASP A 96 12.43 16.31 13.45
N MET A 97 12.63 15.21 14.20
CA MET A 97 13.45 15.19 15.42
C MET A 97 14.96 15.14 15.15
N GLY A 98 15.39 15.09 13.88
CA GLY A 98 16.78 15.02 13.48
C GLY A 98 17.39 13.62 13.48
N GLU A 99 16.60 12.59 13.78
CA GLU A 99 17.01 11.19 13.72
C GLU A 99 16.81 10.60 12.31
N GLU A 100 17.79 9.83 11.85
CA GLU A 100 17.69 9.05 10.62
C GLU A 100 17.12 7.67 10.94
N VAL A 101 15.96 7.33 10.34
CA VAL A 101 15.30 6.04 10.52
C VAL A 101 15.17 5.34 9.17
N LEU A 102 15.48 4.05 9.13
CA LEU A 102 15.24 3.22 7.95
C LEU A 102 13.74 3.00 7.77
N GLU A 103 13.19 3.52 6.68
CA GLU A 103 11.79 3.34 6.34
C GLU A 103 11.64 2.82 4.91
N ARG A 104 10.63 1.99 4.72
CA ARG A 104 10.27 1.48 3.40
C ARG A 104 9.49 2.54 2.64
N VAL A 105 10.05 2.95 1.50
CA VAL A 105 9.44 3.92 0.58
C VAL A 105 9.00 3.21 -0.68
N ASP A 106 7.79 3.52 -1.13
CA ASP A 106 7.22 3.02 -2.38
C ASP A 106 7.58 3.98 -3.53
N PHE A 107 8.09 3.45 -4.64
CA PHE A 107 8.47 4.21 -5.83
C PHE A 107 7.57 3.82 -7.00
N PRO A 108 6.89 4.77 -7.68
CA PRO A 108 6.14 4.43 -8.88
C PRO A 108 7.11 4.00 -10.00
N PRO A 109 6.81 2.91 -10.73
CA PRO A 109 7.65 2.45 -11.84
C PRO A 109 7.69 3.48 -12.96
N ARG A 110 8.89 3.77 -13.48
CA ARG A 110 9.06 4.61 -14.68
C ARG A 110 9.11 3.78 -15.94
N LEU A 111 9.69 2.59 -15.84
CA LEU A 111 9.76 1.68 -16.97
C LEU A 111 8.39 1.02 -17.17
N LYS A 112 7.88 1.12 -18.40
CA LYS A 112 6.64 0.45 -18.79
C LYS A 112 6.91 -1.05 -18.95
N GLY A 113 5.94 -1.87 -18.54
CA GLY A 113 5.96 -3.32 -18.78
C GLY A 113 6.20 -4.19 -17.55
N GLY A 114 6.34 -3.62 -16.34
CA GLY A 114 6.39 -4.39 -15.10
C GLY A 114 7.63 -5.30 -14.94
N ARG A 115 8.65 -5.06 -15.78
CA ARG A 115 9.92 -5.81 -15.78
C ARG A 115 11.04 -5.08 -15.04
N SER A 116 10.71 -4.09 -14.21
CA SER A 116 11.69 -3.35 -13.43
C SER A 116 11.54 -3.64 -11.94
N ARG A 117 12.61 -3.42 -11.18
CA ARG A 117 12.60 -3.51 -9.72
C ARG A 117 13.42 -2.39 -9.10
N ILE A 118 13.08 -2.04 -7.87
CA ILE A 118 13.85 -1.06 -7.10
C ILE A 118 14.97 -1.79 -6.35
N VAL A 119 16.17 -1.23 -6.42
CA VAL A 119 17.34 -1.70 -5.69
C VAL A 119 17.92 -0.53 -4.91
N ALA A 120 18.13 -0.69 -3.61
CA ALA A 120 18.87 0.25 -2.80
C ALA A 120 20.28 -0.29 -2.55
N ILE A 121 21.28 0.51 -2.86
CA ILE A 121 22.69 0.17 -2.69
C ILE A 121 23.42 1.27 -1.93
N GLN A 122 24.53 0.91 -1.31
CA GLN A 122 25.42 1.82 -0.62
C GLN A 122 26.79 1.74 -1.27
N ALA A 123 27.40 2.89 -1.54
CA ALA A 123 28.71 2.97 -2.16
C ALA A 123 29.51 4.19 -1.65
N PRO A 124 30.82 4.03 -1.38
CA PRO A 124 31.68 5.15 -0.99
C PRO A 124 31.96 6.08 -2.18
N LEU A 125 32.19 7.37 -1.88
CA LEU A 125 32.68 8.33 -2.87
C LEU A 125 34.19 8.13 -3.14
N PRO A 126 34.68 8.35 -4.38
CA PRO A 126 33.93 8.65 -5.60
C PRO A 126 33.22 7.40 -6.16
N LEU A 127 32.02 7.56 -6.72
CA LEU A 127 31.23 6.42 -7.23
C LEU A 127 31.80 5.82 -8.53
N GLY A 128 32.48 6.62 -9.37
CA GLY A 128 32.96 6.15 -10.68
C GLY A 128 31.81 5.89 -11.67
N LEU A 129 30.81 6.77 -11.71
CA LEU A 129 29.64 6.68 -12.58
C LEU A 129 29.60 7.87 -13.53
N VAL A 130 29.19 7.62 -14.78
CA VAL A 130 28.78 8.66 -15.72
C VAL A 130 27.26 8.64 -15.74
N LEU A 131 26.64 9.77 -15.37
CA LEU A 131 25.19 9.92 -15.36
C LEU A 131 24.75 10.72 -16.58
N GLY A 132 23.73 10.20 -17.25
CA GLY A 132 23.04 10.84 -18.35
C GLY A 132 21.67 11.33 -17.96
N GLN A 133 21.08 12.11 -18.85
CA GLN A 133 19.67 12.44 -18.82
C GLN A 133 19.05 11.97 -20.13
N ASP A 134 17.92 11.27 -20.03
CA ASP A 134 17.20 10.81 -21.21
C ASP A 134 16.60 12.00 -21.99
N ASP A 135 16.96 12.13 -23.26
CA ASP A 135 16.49 13.19 -24.16
C ASP A 135 14.98 13.12 -24.42
N ALA A 136 14.40 11.92 -24.41
CA ALA A 136 12.97 11.70 -24.64
C ALA A 136 12.13 11.96 -23.38
N LEU A 137 12.73 11.81 -22.19
CA LEU A 137 12.05 11.95 -20.91
C LEU A 137 12.85 12.89 -19.97
N PRO A 138 12.64 14.22 -20.07
CA PRO A 138 13.33 15.16 -19.19
C PRO A 138 13.04 14.87 -17.71
N GLY A 139 14.08 14.96 -16.89
CA GLY A 139 14.02 14.62 -15.47
C GLY A 139 14.13 13.12 -15.15
N LEU A 140 14.53 12.30 -16.13
CA LEU A 140 14.95 10.92 -15.91
C LEU A 140 16.49 10.85 -15.98
N THR A 141 17.13 10.50 -14.86
CA THR A 141 18.58 10.33 -14.80
C THR A 141 18.95 8.85 -14.92
N THR A 142 19.81 8.53 -15.87
CA THR A 142 20.29 7.17 -16.15
C THR A 142 21.78 7.05 -15.85
N VAL A 143 22.22 5.84 -15.56
CA VAL A 143 23.64 5.50 -15.52
C VAL A 143 24.08 5.11 -16.93
N ASP A 144 24.87 5.97 -17.58
CA ASP A 144 25.30 5.75 -18.96
C ASP A 144 26.57 4.88 -19.00
N GLU A 145 27.48 5.09 -18.05
CA GLU A 145 28.70 4.29 -17.91
C GLU A 145 29.05 4.05 -16.44
N VAL A 146 29.69 2.90 -16.18
CA VAL A 146 30.20 2.51 -14.87
C VAL A 146 31.68 2.17 -15.04
N ALA A 147 32.55 2.83 -14.28
CA ALA A 147 33.97 2.48 -14.26
C ALA A 147 34.17 1.09 -13.63
N GLU A 148 34.85 0.18 -14.33
CA GLU A 148 35.02 -1.23 -13.92
C GLU A 148 35.63 -1.39 -12.52
N GLU A 149 36.59 -0.53 -12.17
CA GLU A 149 37.26 -0.51 -10.85
C GLU A 149 36.64 0.53 -9.89
N GLY A 150 35.48 1.08 -10.23
CA GLY A 150 34.79 2.09 -9.43
C GLY A 150 34.06 1.51 -8.22
N ASN A 151 33.88 2.35 -7.19
CA ASN A 151 33.09 1.98 -6.01
C ASN A 151 31.63 1.65 -6.37
N GLY A 152 31.08 2.30 -7.40
CA GLY A 152 29.74 2.03 -7.93
C GLY A 152 29.62 0.65 -8.58
N ALA A 153 30.62 0.23 -9.37
CA ALA A 153 30.68 -1.13 -9.92
C ALA A 153 30.75 -2.17 -8.78
N SER A 154 31.60 -1.91 -7.79
CA SER A 154 31.78 -2.81 -6.62
C SER A 154 30.50 -2.94 -5.79
N ALA A 155 29.68 -1.88 -5.72
CA ALA A 155 28.38 -1.87 -5.07
C ALA A 155 27.25 -2.47 -5.93
N GLY A 156 27.54 -2.86 -7.17
CA GLY A 156 26.60 -3.50 -8.09
C GLY A 156 25.72 -2.55 -8.89
N VAL A 157 26.13 -1.28 -9.09
CA VAL A 157 25.51 -0.38 -10.07
C VAL A 157 25.71 -0.95 -11.47
N GLN A 158 24.69 -0.87 -12.31
CA GLN A 158 24.73 -1.32 -13.70
C GLN A 158 24.43 -0.18 -14.66
N VAL A 159 24.97 -0.30 -15.88
CA VAL A 159 24.61 0.59 -17.00
C VAL A 159 23.11 0.45 -17.28
N ASN A 160 22.46 1.55 -17.63
CA ASN A 160 21.02 1.71 -17.80
C ASN A 160 20.17 1.63 -16.52
N ASP A 161 20.77 1.58 -15.34
CA ASP A 161 20.03 1.81 -14.10
C ASP A 161 19.47 3.23 -14.08
N ILE A 162 18.22 3.41 -13.65
CA ILE A 162 17.62 4.73 -13.48
C ILE A 162 17.80 5.17 -12.03
N VAL A 163 18.36 6.35 -11.80
CA VAL A 163 18.53 6.90 -10.46
C VAL A 163 17.20 7.51 -9.99
N ARG A 164 16.63 6.98 -8.90
CA ARG A 164 15.32 7.38 -8.35
C ARG A 164 15.46 8.27 -7.11
N ALA A 165 16.42 7.95 -6.25
CA ALA A 165 16.76 8.75 -5.08
C ALA A 165 18.21 8.53 -4.69
N ILE A 166 18.78 9.53 -4.01
CA ILE A 166 20.16 9.50 -3.52
C ILE A 166 20.22 10.17 -2.16
N THR A 167 21.14 9.79 -1.29
CA THR A 167 21.41 10.64 -0.12
C THR A 167 22.06 11.94 -0.57
N ALA A 168 21.74 13.02 0.13
CA ALA A 168 22.36 14.33 -0.03
C ALA A 168 22.56 14.96 1.34
N THR A 169 23.44 15.93 1.42
CA THR A 169 23.70 16.69 2.64
C THR A 169 23.45 18.17 2.42
N GLN A 170 22.82 18.82 3.39
CA GLN A 170 22.60 20.25 3.40
C GLN A 170 23.03 20.84 4.74
N THR A 171 23.74 21.97 4.70
CA THR A 171 24.05 22.74 5.89
C THR A 171 22.85 23.60 6.25
N THR A 172 22.30 23.37 7.43
CA THR A 172 21.20 24.14 8.01
C THR A 172 21.67 24.85 9.26
N MET A 173 21.17 26.06 9.49
CA MET A 173 21.42 26.78 10.75
C MET A 173 20.47 26.25 11.81
N GLU A 174 21.00 25.63 12.86
CA GLU A 174 20.21 25.26 14.03
C GLU A 174 20.45 26.27 15.15
N THR A 175 19.36 26.80 15.70
CA THR A 175 19.41 27.67 16.88
C THR A 175 18.64 26.99 18.01
N PRO A 176 19.30 26.28 18.94
CA PRO A 176 18.62 25.69 20.09
C PRO A 176 17.90 26.79 20.90
N THR A 177 16.71 26.46 21.42
CA THR A 177 15.79 27.42 22.05
C THR A 177 16.43 28.24 23.18
N TRP A 178 17.37 27.66 23.94
CA TRP A 178 18.10 28.39 24.98
C TRP A 178 19.07 29.45 24.41
N GLN A 179 19.70 29.20 23.26
CA GLN A 179 20.56 30.20 22.61
C GLN A 179 19.76 31.37 22.06
N LEU A 180 18.51 31.16 21.61
CA LEU A 180 17.61 32.26 21.23
C LEU A 180 17.34 33.21 22.41
N LEU A 181 17.16 32.67 23.61
CA LEU A 181 16.92 33.45 24.83
C LEU A 181 18.18 34.20 25.31
N ALA A 182 19.37 33.67 25.04
CA ALA A 182 20.65 34.26 25.42
C ALA A 182 21.28 35.16 24.33
N GLY A 183 20.59 35.40 23.21
CA GLY A 183 21.11 36.21 22.10
C GLY A 183 22.22 35.54 21.28
N GLY A 184 22.31 34.20 21.31
CA GLY A 184 23.28 33.42 20.56
C GLY A 184 22.95 33.34 19.07
N ILE A 185 24.00 33.35 18.24
CA ILE A 185 23.92 33.07 16.80
C ILE A 185 23.85 31.55 16.61
N GLY A 186 22.93 31.07 15.78
CA GLY A 186 22.79 29.64 15.48
C GLY A 186 24.07 29.02 14.94
N GLN A 187 24.24 27.71 15.13
CA GLN A 187 25.41 26.99 14.63
C GLN A 187 25.06 26.25 13.32
N PRO A 188 25.95 26.26 12.31
CA PRO A 188 25.75 25.46 11.11
C PRO A 188 25.88 23.98 11.46
N LYS A 189 24.86 23.20 11.10
CA LYS A 189 24.87 21.74 11.16
C LYS A 189 24.58 21.16 9.81
N THR A 190 25.42 20.23 9.39
CA THR A 190 25.18 19.42 8.19
C THR A 190 24.18 18.33 8.54
N LYS A 191 23.08 18.29 7.82
CA LYS A 191 22.07 17.24 7.89
C LYS A 191 22.11 16.43 6.61
N ARG A 192 21.98 15.12 6.76
CA ARG A 192 21.87 14.17 5.66
C ARG A 192 20.43 13.75 5.50
N PHE A 193 19.96 13.64 4.28
CA PHE A 193 18.58 13.26 3.96
C PHE A 193 18.52 12.52 2.62
N MET A 194 17.39 11.87 2.36
CA MET A 194 17.13 11.25 1.05
C MET A 194 16.57 12.28 0.08
N TYR A 195 17.29 12.53 -1.00
CA TYR A 195 16.92 13.43 -2.08
C TYR A 195 16.29 12.64 -3.23
N SER A 196 15.06 13.00 -3.59
CA SER A 196 14.36 12.39 -4.74
C SER A 196 14.87 13.00 -6.04
N VAL A 197 15.30 12.13 -6.96
CA VAL A 197 15.87 12.50 -8.26
C VAL A 197 14.78 12.69 -9.33
N ASP A 198 13.61 12.11 -9.10
CA ASP A 198 12.49 12.14 -10.04
C ASP A 198 12.11 13.56 -10.48
N GLY A 199 12.21 13.81 -11.79
CA GLY A 199 11.83 15.10 -12.38
C GLY A 199 12.85 16.22 -12.15
N ARG A 200 14.03 15.91 -11.60
CA ARG A 200 15.10 16.89 -11.34
C ARG A 200 16.06 16.99 -12.52
N PRO A 201 16.63 18.17 -12.78
CA PRO A 201 17.66 18.33 -13.80
C PRO A 201 18.95 17.63 -13.37
N LEU A 202 19.72 17.11 -14.33
CA LEU A 202 20.94 16.35 -14.08
C LEU A 202 21.94 17.11 -13.20
N GLU A 203 22.05 18.42 -13.37
CA GLU A 203 22.96 19.26 -12.60
C GLU A 203 22.63 19.27 -11.11
N GLU A 204 21.33 19.29 -10.75
CA GLU A 204 20.88 19.20 -9.36
C GLU A 204 21.23 17.83 -8.76
N VAL A 205 21.08 16.76 -9.55
CA VAL A 205 21.41 15.39 -9.13
C VAL A 205 22.91 15.26 -8.87
N LEU A 206 23.75 15.76 -9.79
CA LEU A 206 25.20 15.75 -9.62
C LEU A 206 25.65 16.59 -8.41
N ALA A 207 25.03 17.75 -8.20
CA ALA A 207 25.28 18.57 -7.02
C ALA A 207 24.88 17.86 -5.72
N ALA A 208 23.73 17.17 -5.72
CA ALA A 208 23.26 16.38 -4.58
C ALA A 208 24.21 15.20 -4.27
N ILE A 209 24.70 14.47 -5.28
CA ILE A 209 25.72 13.42 -5.07
C ILE A 209 27.00 14.02 -4.48
N GLY A 210 27.49 15.10 -5.11
CA GLY A 210 28.70 15.80 -4.68
C GLY A 210 28.62 16.35 -3.26
N SER A 211 27.41 16.73 -2.82
CA SER A 211 27.17 17.27 -1.48
C SER A 211 27.60 16.29 -0.38
N ASN A 212 27.45 14.97 -0.58
CA ASN A 212 27.79 13.96 0.43
C ASN A 212 29.27 13.98 0.87
N ARG A 213 30.16 14.67 0.14
CA ARG A 213 31.53 14.96 0.61
C ARG A 213 31.57 15.81 1.89
N MET A 214 30.48 16.50 2.20
CA MET A 214 30.31 17.32 3.40
C MET A 214 29.78 16.54 4.60
N ASP A 215 29.48 15.24 4.46
CA ASP A 215 29.03 14.39 5.57
C ASP A 215 30.18 14.26 6.59
N PRO A 216 30.02 14.78 7.83
CA PRO A 216 31.09 14.76 8.83
C PRO A 216 31.51 13.34 9.23
N ASP A 217 30.60 12.38 9.09
CA ASP A 217 30.83 10.97 9.44
C ASP A 217 31.42 10.16 8.28
N GLY A 218 31.55 10.76 7.09
CA GLY A 218 32.13 10.10 5.90
C GLY A 218 31.39 8.83 5.46
N ARG A 219 30.08 8.73 5.73
CA ARG A 219 29.26 7.55 5.45
C ARG A 219 29.02 7.36 3.95
N ASP A 220 28.92 6.10 3.53
CA ASP A 220 28.63 5.71 2.13
C ASP A 220 27.36 6.37 1.60
N VAL A 221 27.33 6.69 0.31
CA VAL A 221 26.16 7.26 -0.36
C VAL A 221 25.14 6.17 -0.64
N TRP A 222 23.88 6.43 -0.31
CA TRP A 222 22.79 5.56 -0.73
C TRP A 222 22.32 5.95 -2.12
N LEU A 223 22.18 4.97 -3.00
CA LEU A 223 21.58 5.12 -4.32
C LEU A 223 20.37 4.19 -4.39
N VAL A 224 19.22 4.75 -4.73
CA VAL A 224 18.00 4.00 -5.05
C VAL A 224 17.86 3.98 -6.56
N LEU A 225 17.93 2.80 -7.13
CA LEU A 225 17.96 2.57 -8.56
C LEU A 225 16.72 1.79 -8.99
N GLU A 226 16.11 2.17 -10.11
CA GLU A 226 15.15 1.33 -10.82
C GLU A 226 15.92 0.58 -11.91
N ARG A 227 16.06 -0.73 -11.72
CA ARG A 227 16.74 -1.61 -12.64
C ARG A 227 15.73 -2.29 -13.54
N ASN A 228 15.98 -2.29 -14.84
CA ASN A 228 15.29 -3.20 -15.74
C ASN A 228 15.83 -4.61 -15.52
N ASP A 229 14.97 -5.57 -15.19
CA ASP A 229 15.40 -6.96 -15.01
C ASP A 229 15.90 -7.57 -16.33
N GLY A 230 15.56 -6.97 -17.48
CA GLY A 230 15.98 -7.42 -18.81
C GLY A 230 15.46 -8.83 -19.14
N ASP A 231 15.50 -9.23 -20.41
CA ASP A 231 15.45 -10.65 -20.73
C ASP A 231 16.86 -11.18 -20.40
N SER A 232 16.97 -12.00 -19.36
CA SER A 232 18.19 -12.75 -19.08
C SER A 232 18.48 -13.66 -20.28
N ASP A 233 19.36 -13.21 -21.18
CA ASP A 233 19.96 -14.07 -22.22
C ASP A 233 20.87 -15.13 -21.59
#